data_AF-A0A151IB76-F1
#
_entry.id   AF-A0A151IB76-F1
#
_cell.length_a   1.000
_cell.length_b   1.000
_cell.length_c   1.000
_cell.angle_alpha   90.00
_cell.angle_beta   90.00
_cell.angle_gamma   90.00
#
_symmetry.space_group_name_H-M   'P 1'
#
loop_
_entity.id
_entity.type
_entity.pdbx_description
1 polymer ?
#
loop_
_entity_poly.entity_id
_entity_poly.type
_entity_poly.pdbx_seq_one_letter_code
_entity_poly.pdbx_strand_id
1 'polypeptide(L)'
;LIIVSILCCINSLNNFLKELKICLHELSVVDDTLEALGAAKEYRVLRNWILRITIGWNIYPFINFLKCISVSIVLYSFQSLSFLYFCNTFIYLCMIYVITSSVLICGTVLGYTSSRFHRVNNLLRIIYSDIFENNNADNRCRRQNRSILVSRRITGAKNRKQYIWIIM
;
A
#
# COMPACT_ATOMS: atom_id res chain seq x y z
N LEU A 1 -21.50 4.18 -28.38
CA LEU A 1 -21.56 3.82 -26.94
C LEU A 1 -20.58 2.70 -26.58
N ILE A 2 -20.64 1.52 -27.21
CA ILE A 2 -19.78 0.37 -26.84
C ILE A 2 -18.27 0.65 -27.00
N ILE A 3 -17.85 1.23 -28.14
CA ILE A 3 -16.45 1.63 -28.36
C ILE A 3 -16.00 2.67 -27.32
N VAL A 4 -16.89 3.59 -26.95
CA VAL A 4 -16.63 4.60 -25.92
C VAL A 4 -16.45 3.95 -24.55
N SER A 5 -17.26 2.95 -24.21
CA SER A 5 -17.13 2.21 -22.95
C SER A 5 -15.84 1.39 -22.89
N ILE A 6 -15.48 0.70 -23.97
CA ILE A 6 -14.21 -0.06 -24.05
C ILE A 6 -13.03 0.89 -23.93
N LEU A 7 -13.07 2.02 -24.65
CA LEU A 7 -12.04 3.05 -24.57
C LEU A 7 -11.94 3.63 -23.15
N CYS A 8 -13.07 3.85 -22.48
CA CYS A 8 -13.13 4.30 -21.09
C CYS A 8 -12.49 3.27 -20.13
N CYS A 9 -12.78 1.98 -20.30
CA CYS A 9 -12.16 0.91 -19.51
C CYS A 9 -10.63 0.86 -19.71
N ILE A 10 -10.16 0.95 -20.96
CA ILE A 10 -8.72 0.98 -21.28
C ILE A 10 -8.07 2.22 -20.66
N ASN A 11 -8.72 3.38 -20.75
CA ASN A 11 -8.19 4.62 -20.22
C ASN A 11 -8.14 4.60 -18.68
N SER A 12 -9.16 4.03 -18.03
CA SER A 12 -9.19 3.80 -16.59
C SER A 12 -8.08 2.86 -16.14
N LEU A 13 -7.84 1.77 -16.86
CA LEU A 13 -6.75 0.84 -16.58
C LEU A 13 -5.38 1.52 -16.73
N ASN A 14 -5.20 2.30 -17.79
CA ASN A 14 -3.95 3.05 -18.02
C ASN A 14 -3.69 4.09 -16.92
N ASN A 15 -4.72 4.80 -16.46
CA ASN A 15 -4.59 5.75 -15.36
C ASN A 15 -4.19 5.05 -14.07
N PHE A 16 -4.83 3.91 -13.75
CA PHE A 16 -4.47 3.09 -12.59
C PHE A 16 -3.00 2.61 -12.66
N LEU A 17 -2.55 2.14 -13.82
CA LEU A 17 -1.16 1.71 -14.00
C LEU A 17 -0.16 2.87 -13.84
N LYS A 18 -0.52 4.09 -14.27
CA LYS A 18 0.31 5.29 -14.04
C LYS A 18 0.41 5.62 -12.56
N GLU A 19 -0.71 5.63 -11.84
CA GLU A 19 -0.74 5.88 -10.39
C GLU A 19 0.06 4.83 -9.62
N LEU A 20 -0.12 3.55 -9.97
CA LEU A 20 0.65 2.45 -9.37
C LEU A 20 2.15 2.63 -9.60
N LYS A 21 2.56 3.07 -10.79
CA LYS A 21 3.97 3.33 -11.10
C LYS A 21 4.55 4.43 -10.21
N ILE A 22 3.80 5.51 -9.96
CA ILE A 22 4.21 6.61 -9.08
C ILE A 22 4.31 6.10 -7.64
N CYS A 23 3.29 5.39 -7.16
CA CYS A 23 3.29 4.80 -5.81
C CYS A 23 4.47 3.85 -5.59
N LEU A 24 4.76 2.97 -6.55
CA LEU A 24 5.92 2.09 -6.49
C LEU A 24 7.25 2.84 -6.46
N HIS A 25 7.34 4.00 -7.13
CA HIS A 25 8.53 4.84 -7.11
C HIS A 25 8.71 5.52 -5.76
N GLU A 26 7.66 6.11 -5.18
CA GLU A 26 7.73 6.68 -3.83
C GLU A 26 8.13 5.61 -2.81
N LEU A 27 7.57 4.41 -2.95
CA LEU A 27 7.89 3.28 -2.09
C LEU A 27 9.35 2.82 -2.24
N SER A 28 9.95 2.94 -3.43
CA SER A 28 11.37 2.64 -3.61
C SER A 28 12.26 3.64 -2.88
N VAL A 29 11.91 4.93 -2.90
CA VAL A 29 12.63 5.97 -2.16
C VAL A 29 12.57 5.72 -0.66
N VAL A 30 11.37 5.40 -0.14
CA VAL A 30 11.23 5.00 1.27
C VAL A 30 12.09 3.78 1.58
N ASP A 31 12.15 2.79 0.69
CA ASP A 31 12.99 1.61 0.89
C ASP A 31 14.48 1.93 0.96
N ASP A 32 14.97 2.82 0.09
CA ASP A 32 16.37 3.25 0.07
C ASP A 32 16.73 4.02 1.37
N THR A 33 15.81 4.84 1.91
CA THR A 33 16.03 5.49 3.21
C THR A 33 16.08 4.51 4.38
N LEU A 34 15.29 3.44 4.31
CA LEU A 34 15.29 2.37 5.31
C LEU A 34 16.55 1.52 5.24
N GLU A 35 17.07 1.30 4.04
CA GLU A 35 18.36 0.64 3.82
C GLU A 35 19.51 1.44 4.45
N ALA A 36 19.50 2.77 4.28
CA ALA A 36 20.47 3.65 4.95
C ALA A 36 20.38 3.60 6.50
N LEU A 37 19.21 3.25 7.04
CA LEU A 37 18.98 3.02 8.47
C LEU A 37 19.32 1.58 8.93
N GLY A 38 19.87 0.73 8.04
CA GLY A 38 20.29 -0.63 8.35
C GLY A 38 19.21 -1.71 8.16
N ALA A 39 18.07 -1.39 7.52
CA ALA A 39 17.06 -2.40 7.17
C ALA A 39 17.40 -3.13 5.86
N ALA A 40 17.06 -4.41 5.75
CA ALA A 40 17.31 -5.19 4.53
C ALA A 40 16.48 -4.67 3.34
N LYS A 41 17.06 -4.72 2.12
CA LYS A 41 16.43 -4.28 0.88
C LYS A 41 15.41 -5.31 0.37
N GLU A 42 14.17 -5.19 0.83
CA GLU A 42 13.07 -6.14 0.52
C GLU A 42 12.14 -5.64 -0.60
N TYR A 43 12.27 -4.38 -1.03
CA TYR A 43 11.42 -3.80 -2.07
C TYR A 43 11.44 -4.57 -3.39
N ARG A 44 12.59 -5.12 -3.78
CA ARG A 44 12.71 -5.89 -5.04
C ARG A 44 11.80 -7.12 -5.04
N VAL A 45 11.63 -7.75 -3.89
CA VAL A 45 10.73 -8.90 -3.70
C VAL A 45 9.29 -8.43 -3.79
N LEU A 46 8.92 -7.35 -3.10
CA LEU A 46 7.59 -6.76 -3.17
C LEU A 46 7.20 -6.37 -4.60
N ARG A 47 8.10 -5.69 -5.31
CA ARG A 47 7.89 -5.27 -6.70
C ARG A 47 7.64 -6.48 -7.61
N ASN A 48 8.38 -7.56 -7.42
CA ASN A 48 8.16 -8.80 -8.17
C ASN A 48 6.83 -9.47 -7.81
N TRP A 49 6.43 -9.43 -6.54
CA TRP A 49 5.11 -9.90 -6.09
C TRP A 49 3.97 -9.10 -6.72
N ILE A 50 4.05 -7.78 -6.70
CA ILE A 50 3.05 -6.90 -7.32
C ILE A 50 2.98 -7.15 -8.82
N LEU A 51 4.13 -7.27 -9.51
CA LEU A 51 4.15 -7.62 -10.94
C LEU A 51 3.51 -8.99 -11.21
N ARG A 52 3.77 -9.99 -10.36
CA ARG A 52 3.18 -11.33 -10.50
C ARG A 52 1.67 -11.32 -10.28
N ILE A 53 1.19 -10.55 -9.29
CA ILE A 53 -0.24 -10.34 -9.06
C ILE A 53 -0.85 -9.68 -10.29
N THR A 54 -0.26 -8.60 -10.81
CA THR A 54 -0.77 -7.92 -12.00
C THR A 54 -0.83 -8.86 -13.20
N ILE A 55 0.23 -9.62 -13.50
CA ILE A 55 0.25 -10.55 -14.64
C ILE A 55 -0.77 -11.69 -14.48
N GLY A 56 -0.80 -12.34 -13.32
CA GLY A 56 -1.70 -13.48 -13.08
C GLY A 56 -3.16 -13.08 -13.07
N TRP A 57 -3.46 -11.90 -12.51
CA TRP A 57 -4.82 -11.41 -12.41
C TRP A 57 -5.38 -11.02 -13.79
N ASN A 58 -4.55 -10.53 -14.72
CA ASN A 58 -5.00 -10.12 -16.06
C ASN A 58 -5.65 -11.25 -16.89
N ILE A 59 -5.35 -12.52 -16.60
CA ILE A 59 -5.89 -13.67 -17.36
C ILE A 59 -7.29 -14.05 -16.85
N TYR A 60 -7.55 -13.85 -15.56
CA TYR A 60 -8.80 -14.24 -14.90
C TYR A 60 -10.09 -13.65 -15.51
N PRO A 61 -10.17 -12.34 -15.83
CA PRO A 61 -11.40 -11.77 -16.39
C PRO A 61 -11.73 -12.34 -17.78
N PHE A 62 -10.72 -12.70 -18.58
CA PHE A 62 -10.94 -13.33 -19.88
C PHE A 62 -11.53 -14.74 -19.75
N ILE A 63 -11.01 -15.53 -18.81
CA ILE A 63 -11.55 -16.87 -18.52
C ILE A 63 -13.00 -16.77 -18.05
N ASN A 64 -13.28 -15.83 -17.14
CA ASN A 64 -14.63 -15.66 -16.61
C ASN A 64 -15.60 -15.16 -17.69
N PHE A 65 -15.15 -14.28 -18.58
CA PHE A 65 -15.92 -13.82 -19.72
C PHE A 65 -16.26 -14.95 -20.70
N LEU A 66 -15.30 -15.80 -21.06
CA LEU A 66 -15.53 -16.97 -21.90
C LEU A 66 -16.53 -17.95 -21.27
N LYS A 67 -16.43 -18.15 -19.95
CA LYS A 67 -17.39 -18.98 -19.20
C LYS A 67 -18.79 -18.38 -19.19
N CYS A 68 -18.92 -17.07 -19.00
CA CYS A 68 -20.21 -16.38 -19.09
C CYS A 68 -20.83 -16.51 -20.48
N ILE A 69 -20.01 -16.38 -21.55
CA ILE A 69 -20.48 -16.57 -22.93
C ILE A 69 -20.96 -18.00 -23.13
N SER A 70 -20.19 -19.01 -22.74
CA SER A 70 -20.55 -20.41 -22.97
C SER A 70 -21.85 -20.80 -22.26
N VAL A 71 -22.00 -20.38 -20.99
CA VAL A 71 -23.24 -20.59 -20.22
C VAL A 71 -24.42 -19.87 -20.86
N SER A 72 -24.22 -18.63 -21.33
CA SER A 72 -25.28 -17.87 -21.99
C SER A 72 -25.74 -18.57 -23.27
N ILE A 73 -24.81 -19.08 -24.10
CA ILE A 73 -25.13 -19.82 -25.33
C ILE A 73 -25.92 -21.11 -25.05
N VAL A 74 -25.61 -21.80 -23.95
CA VAL A 74 -26.32 -23.04 -23.57
C VAL A 74 -27.71 -22.75 -23.02
N LEU A 75 -27.87 -21.71 -22.19
CA LEU A 75 -29.14 -21.37 -21.55
C LEU A 75 -30.10 -20.62 -22.48
N TYR A 76 -29.56 -19.81 -23.38
CA TYR A 76 -30.33 -18.98 -24.30
C TYR A 76 -29.93 -19.34 -25.73
N SER A 77 -30.92 -19.70 -26.56
CA SER A 77 -30.68 -19.86 -27.99
C SER A 77 -29.97 -18.62 -28.54
N PHE A 78 -28.93 -18.83 -29.35
CA PHE A 78 -28.03 -17.81 -29.91
C PHE A 78 -28.79 -16.61 -30.52
N GLN A 79 -30.02 -16.85 -30.97
CA GLN A 79 -30.89 -15.88 -31.62
C GLN A 79 -31.52 -14.85 -30.65
N SER A 80 -31.54 -15.11 -29.34
CA SER A 80 -32.06 -14.20 -28.31
C SER A 80 -30.99 -13.34 -27.63
N LEU A 81 -29.71 -13.69 -27.80
CA LEU A 81 -28.59 -12.98 -27.17
C LEU A 81 -28.18 -11.78 -28.01
N SER A 82 -28.60 -10.60 -27.58
CA SER A 82 -28.16 -9.33 -28.17
C SER A 82 -26.67 -9.09 -27.93
N PHE A 83 -25.96 -8.58 -28.93
CA PHE A 83 -24.60 -8.05 -28.80
C PHE A 83 -24.45 -7.09 -27.61
N LEU A 84 -25.50 -6.30 -27.33
CA LEU A 84 -25.54 -5.36 -26.21
C LEU A 84 -25.40 -6.06 -24.84
N TYR A 85 -25.95 -7.28 -24.71
CA TYR A 85 -25.87 -8.08 -23.48
C TYR A 85 -24.43 -8.54 -23.21
N PHE A 86 -23.72 -8.99 -24.24
CA PHE A 86 -22.30 -9.36 -24.13
C PHE A 86 -21.43 -8.16 -23.75
N CYS A 87 -21.68 -6.99 -24.35
CA CYS A 87 -20.95 -5.78 -24.02
C CYS A 87 -21.19 -5.33 -22.57
N ASN A 88 -22.45 -5.34 -22.09
CA ASN A 88 -22.75 -5.01 -20.70
C ASN A 88 -22.09 -5.99 -19.72
N THR A 89 -22.13 -7.28 -20.03
CA THR A 89 -21.48 -8.32 -19.22
C THR A 89 -19.97 -8.12 -19.16
N PHE A 90 -19.34 -7.79 -20.30
CA PHE A 90 -17.91 -7.50 -20.37
C PHE A 90 -17.52 -6.28 -19.54
N ILE A 91 -18.26 -5.17 -19.67
CA ILE A 91 -18.00 -3.94 -18.91
C ILE A 91 -18.13 -4.20 -17.40
N TYR A 92 -19.17 -4.93 -16.99
CA TYR A 92 -19.38 -5.29 -15.59
C TYR A 92 -18.22 -6.13 -15.03
N LEU A 93 -17.77 -7.14 -15.78
CA LEU A 93 -16.61 -7.95 -15.43
C LEU A 93 -15.33 -7.13 -15.32
N CYS A 94 -15.08 -6.22 -16.27
CA CYS A 94 -13.94 -5.31 -16.23
C CYS A 94 -13.96 -4.41 -14.99
N MET A 95 -15.11 -3.84 -14.63
CA MET A 95 -15.23 -2.96 -13.45
C MET A 95 -14.94 -3.70 -12.15
N ILE A 96 -15.55 -4.88 -11.95
CA ILE A 96 -15.28 -5.72 -10.76
C ILE A 96 -13.81 -6.07 -10.71
N TYR A 97 -13.23 -6.44 -11.84
CA TYR A 97 -11.84 -6.81 -11.94
C TYR A 97 -10.91 -5.66 -11.53
N VAL A 98 -11.12 -4.46 -12.07
CA VAL A 98 -10.32 -3.26 -11.73
C VAL A 98 -10.41 -2.96 -10.24
N ILE A 99 -11.62 -2.96 -9.66
CA ILE A 99 -11.83 -2.71 -8.22
C ILE A 99 -11.13 -3.76 -7.36
N THR A 100 -11.24 -5.03 -7.74
CA THR A 100 -10.63 -6.13 -6.97
C THR A 100 -9.10 -6.07 -7.04
N SER A 101 -8.56 -5.76 -8.22
CA SER A 101 -7.13 -5.55 -8.45
C SER A 101 -6.60 -4.39 -7.62
N SER A 102 -7.31 -3.26 -7.62
CA SER A 102 -6.90 -2.07 -6.88
C SER A 102 -6.90 -2.33 -5.37
N VAL A 103 -7.89 -3.06 -4.85
CA VAL A 103 -7.94 -3.46 -3.44
C VAL A 103 -6.81 -4.41 -3.08
N LEU A 104 -6.52 -5.42 -3.92
CA LEU A 104 -5.41 -6.36 -3.69
C LEU A 104 -4.05 -5.64 -3.70
N ILE A 105 -3.82 -4.78 -4.67
CA ILE A 105 -2.58 -4.01 -4.79
C ILE A 105 -2.44 -3.04 -3.61
N CYS A 106 -3.51 -2.33 -3.25
CA CYS A 106 -3.51 -1.45 -2.09
C CYS A 106 -3.23 -2.21 -0.79
N GLY A 107 -3.89 -3.36 -0.58
CA GLY A 107 -3.67 -4.20 0.59
C GLY A 107 -2.24 -4.73 0.70
N THR A 108 -1.64 -5.14 -0.42
CA THR A 108 -0.23 -5.59 -0.43
C THR A 108 0.75 -4.45 -0.14
N VAL A 109 0.55 -3.26 -0.71
CA VAL A 109 1.37 -2.08 -0.42
C VAL A 109 1.21 -1.63 1.04
N LEU A 110 -0.02 -1.66 1.56
CA LEU A 110 -0.33 -1.29 2.93
C LEU A 110 0.28 -2.28 3.93
N GLY A 111 0.20 -3.58 3.64
CA GLY A 111 0.86 -4.62 4.44
C GLY A 111 2.38 -4.47 4.46
N TYR A 112 2.98 -4.15 3.31
CA TYR A 112 4.42 -3.89 3.22
C TYR A 112 4.84 -2.67 4.04
N THR A 113 4.18 -1.53 3.82
CA THR A 113 4.48 -0.29 4.55
C THR A 113 4.30 -0.47 6.05
N SER A 114 3.22 -1.11 6.50
CA SER A 114 2.99 -1.43 7.91
C SER A 114 4.12 -2.27 8.51
N SER A 115 4.59 -3.31 7.82
CA SER A 115 5.72 -4.13 8.27
C SER A 115 7.00 -3.30 8.42
N ARG A 116 7.28 -2.42 7.44
CA ARG A 116 8.45 -1.53 7.48
C ARG A 116 8.35 -0.51 8.62
N PHE A 117 7.20 0.12 8.82
CA PHE A 117 6.98 1.03 9.94
C PHE A 117 7.19 0.35 11.30
N HIS A 118 6.75 -0.90 11.44
CA HIS A 118 7.00 -1.67 12.66
C HIS A 118 8.50 -1.90 12.89
N ARG A 119 9.27 -2.19 11.83
CA ARG A 119 10.73 -2.38 11.92
C ARG A 119 11.46 -1.08 12.29
N VAL A 120 11.07 0.05 11.69
CA VAL A 120 11.59 1.38 12.06
C VAL A 120 11.29 1.72 13.50
N ASN A 121 10.05 1.48 13.95
CA ASN A 121 9.64 1.77 15.31
C ASN A 121 10.44 0.95 16.33
N ASN A 122 10.71 -0.31 16.03
CA ASN A 122 11.60 -1.14 16.86
C ASN A 122 13.03 -0.59 16.90
N LEU A 123 13.57 -0.15 15.76
CA LEU A 123 14.92 0.40 15.67
C LEU A 123 15.05 1.72 16.43
N LEU A 124 14.06 2.61 16.32
CA LEU A 124 13.98 3.84 17.12
C LEU A 124 13.89 3.55 18.62
N ARG A 125 13.15 2.51 19.02
CA ARG A 125 13.03 2.10 20.42
C ARG A 125 14.37 1.63 21.00
N ILE A 126 15.15 0.86 20.23
CA ILE A 126 16.50 0.42 20.61
C ILE A 126 17.45 1.62 20.75
N ILE A 127 17.48 2.51 19.76
CA ILE A 127 18.31 3.72 19.81
C ILE A 127 17.94 4.59 21.03
N TYR A 128 16.64 4.73 21.31
CA TYR A 128 16.17 5.49 22.46
C TYR A 128 16.56 4.84 23.79
N SER A 129 16.48 3.51 23.90
CA SER A 129 16.95 2.79 25.10
C SER A 129 18.44 2.93 25.28
N ASP A 130 19.25 2.73 24.24
CA ASP A 130 20.72 2.81 24.31
C ASP A 130 21.17 4.21 24.72
N ILE A 131 20.59 5.26 24.14
CA ILE A 131 20.90 6.65 24.51
C ILE A 131 20.51 6.94 25.96
N PHE A 132 19.36 6.45 26.42
CA PHE A 132 18.88 6.71 27.78
C PHE A 132 19.67 5.90 28.83
N GLU A 133 20.00 4.65 28.51
CA GLU A 133 20.73 3.72 29.37
C GLU A 133 22.22 4.09 29.49
N ASN A 134 22.89 4.42 28.38
CA ASN A 134 24.27 4.96 28.43
C ASN A 134 24.33 6.31 29.16
N ASN A 135 23.35 7.20 28.96
CA ASN A 135 23.29 8.44 29.73
C ASN A 135 23.04 8.18 31.21
N ASN A 136 22.33 7.13 31.61
CA ASN A 136 22.11 6.82 33.02
C ASN A 136 23.34 6.19 33.69
N ALA A 137 24.14 5.41 32.95
CA ALA A 137 25.41 4.88 33.42
C ALA A 137 26.46 6.00 33.63
N ASP A 138 26.62 6.90 32.67
CA ASP A 138 27.56 8.03 32.78
C ASP A 138 27.06 9.13 33.75
N ASN A 139 25.75 9.39 33.84
CA ASN A 139 25.23 10.43 34.74
C ASN A 139 25.09 9.98 36.20
N ARG A 140 25.12 8.67 36.52
CA ARG A 140 25.11 8.21 37.92
C ARG A 140 26.33 8.69 38.71
N CYS A 141 27.45 8.96 38.03
CA CYS A 141 28.67 9.43 38.66
C CYS A 141 28.74 10.96 38.86
N ARG A 142 27.86 11.77 38.22
CA ARG A 142 28.05 13.24 38.17
C ARG A 142 26.84 14.15 38.48
N ARG A 143 25.61 13.64 38.68
CA ARG A 143 24.41 14.52 38.66
C ARG A 143 23.35 14.30 39.75
N GLN A 144 23.74 14.21 41.01
CA GLN A 144 22.76 14.46 42.10
C GLN A 144 22.26 15.93 42.14
N ASN A 145 22.98 16.91 41.58
CA ASN A 145 22.68 18.34 41.81
C ASN A 145 21.96 19.10 40.66
N ARG A 146 21.57 18.45 39.54
CA ARG A 146 21.02 19.16 38.35
C ARG A 146 19.54 18.89 38.03
N SER A 147 18.92 17.95 38.75
CA SER A 147 17.58 17.41 38.45
C SER A 147 16.42 18.37 38.75
N ILE A 148 16.62 19.37 39.61
CA ILE A 148 15.54 20.25 40.08
C ILE A 148 15.23 21.38 39.08
N LEU A 149 16.21 21.82 38.26
CA LEU A 149 16.02 22.97 37.38
C LEU A 149 15.37 22.60 36.03
N VAL A 150 15.56 21.37 35.54
CA VAL A 150 15.11 20.94 34.20
C VAL A 150 13.64 20.51 34.19
N SER A 151 13.10 20.01 35.31
CA SER A 151 11.69 19.59 35.38
C SER A 151 10.71 20.75 35.08
N ARG A 152 11.11 21.99 35.38
CA ARG A 152 10.33 23.20 35.09
C ARG A 152 10.16 23.49 33.59
N ARG A 153 11.06 23.01 32.72
CA ARG A 153 10.93 23.13 31.25
C ARG A 153 10.06 22.05 30.63
N ILE A 154 9.84 20.93 31.32
CA ILE A 154 9.10 19.77 30.78
C ILE A 154 7.58 20.02 30.81
N THR A 155 7.08 20.82 31.74
CA THR A 155 5.64 21.12 31.85
C THR A 155 5.12 21.99 30.68
N GLY A 156 5.98 22.82 30.06
CA GLY A 156 5.60 23.63 28.89
C GLY A 156 5.55 22.86 27.56
N ALA A 157 6.27 21.74 27.45
CA ALA A 157 6.33 20.92 26.23
C ALA A 157 5.21 19.86 26.14
N LYS A 158 4.50 19.61 27.25
CA LYS A 158 3.43 18.60 27.33
C LYS A 158 2.24 18.94 26.43
N ASN A 159 1.96 20.24 26.23
CA ASN A 159 0.87 20.70 25.36
C ASN A 159 1.21 20.57 23.86
N ARG A 160 2.49 20.60 23.45
CA ARG A 160 2.87 20.41 22.02
C ARG A 160 2.79 18.96 21.55
N LYS A 161 2.97 18.00 22.47
CA LYS A 161 2.90 16.56 22.13
C LYS A 161 1.48 16.07 21.85
N GLN A 162 0.44 16.73 22.40
CA GLN A 162 -0.94 16.43 22.05
C GLN A 162 -1.31 16.90 20.63
N TYR A 163 -0.77 18.03 20.16
CA TYR A 163 -0.98 18.47 18.77
C TYR A 163 -0.34 17.54 17.75
N ILE A 164 0.78 16.88 18.07
CA ILE A 164 1.43 15.92 17.15
C ILE A 164 0.66 14.59 17.06
N TRP A 165 -0.10 14.21 18.09
CA TRP A 165 -0.96 13.02 18.03
C TRP A 165 -2.30 13.28 17.34
N ILE A 166 -2.73 14.55 17.27
CA ILE A 166 -3.90 14.97 16.47
C ILE A 166 -3.54 15.07 14.98
N ILE A 167 -2.24 15.12 14.64
CA ILE A 167 -1.72 15.19 13.27
C ILE A 167 -0.80 13.98 13.03
N MET A 168 -1.23 12.71 12.95
CA MET A 168 -2.29 12.16 12.08
C MET A 168 -2.57 12.89 10.76
#